data_AF-A0A4Q9W1W7-F1
#
_entry.id   AF-A0A4Q9W1W7-F1
#
_cell.length_a   1.000
_cell.length_b   1.000
_cell.length_c   1.000
_cell.angle_alpha   90.00
_cell.angle_beta   90.00
_cell.angle_gamma   90.00
#
_symmetry.space_group_name_H-M   'P 1'
#
loop_
_entity.id
_entity.type
_entity.pdbx_description
1 polymer ?
#
loop_
_entity_poly.entity_id
_entity_poly.type
_entity_poly.pdbx_seq_one_letter_code
_entity_poly.pdbx_strand_id
1 'polypeptide(L)'
;EENIWINMHYIENVKELKNRKSKIIFANGDSLTLNVSFHSLWHQYTNAIIYYYMVDKQSRMKSNNPEQPIDYNQSSLNIFEALSRYSLFEEN
;
A
#
# COMPACT_ATOMS: atom_id res chain seq x y z
N GLU A 1 -21.89 1.72 -14.59
CA GLU A 1 -21.10 1.29 -13.43
C GLU A 1 -20.19 2.44 -13.05
N GLU A 2 -20.08 2.74 -11.77
CA GLU A 2 -19.32 3.88 -11.25
C GLU A 2 -17.97 3.38 -10.72
N ASN A 3 -16.87 4.03 -11.13
CA ASN A 3 -15.54 3.68 -10.67
C ASN A 3 -15.38 4.09 -9.21
N ILE A 4 -14.87 3.17 -8.38
CA ILE A 4 -14.62 3.44 -6.95
C ILE A 4 -13.12 3.67 -6.76
N TRP A 5 -12.79 4.78 -6.10
CA TRP A 5 -11.43 5.07 -5.66
C TRP A 5 -11.31 4.80 -4.17
N ILE A 6 -10.32 4.00 -3.79
CA ILE A 6 -10.09 3.62 -2.39
C ILE A 6 -8.71 4.12 -1.99
N ASN A 7 -8.66 4.90 -0.92
CA ASN A 7 -7.39 5.31 -0.35
C ASN A 7 -6.80 4.13 0.46
N MET A 8 -5.65 3.62 -0.02
CA MET A 8 -4.94 2.49 0.58
C MET A 8 -4.58 2.69 2.06
N HIS A 9 -4.44 3.93 2.53
CA HIS A 9 -4.08 4.21 3.92
C HIS A 9 -5.19 3.91 4.94
N TYR A 10 -6.44 3.76 4.47
CA TYR A 10 -7.57 3.41 5.33
C TYR A 10 -7.87 1.91 5.33
N ILE A 11 -7.21 1.13 4.47
CA ILE A 11 -7.39 -0.32 4.41
C ILE A 11 -6.65 -0.93 5.59
N GLU A 12 -7.38 -1.66 6.42
CA GLU A 12 -6.82 -2.48 7.50
C GLU A 12 -6.54 -3.90 6.99
N ASN A 13 -7.49 -4.50 6.26
CA ASN A 13 -7.36 -5.88 5.80
C ASN A 13 -8.15 -6.12 4.49
N VAL A 14 -7.69 -7.08 3.69
CA VAL A 14 -8.38 -7.60 2.50
C VAL A 14 -8.62 -9.09 2.68
N LYS A 15 -9.88 -9.52 2.58
CA LYS A 15 -10.27 -10.93 2.74
C LYS A 15 -10.88 -11.50 1.46
N GLU A 16 -10.54 -12.75 1.18
CA GLU A 16 -11.21 -13.52 0.12
C GLU A 16 -12.63 -13.91 0.54
N LEU A 17 -13.57 -13.82 -0.40
CA LEU A 17 -14.93 -14.32 -0.25
C LEU A 17 -15.24 -15.36 -1.34
N LYS A 18 -16.32 -16.14 -1.13
CA LYS A 18 -16.85 -17.07 -2.14
C LYS A 18 -17.23 -16.33 -3.43
N ASN A 19 -17.26 -17.07 -4.54
CA ASN A 19 -17.69 -16.59 -5.86
C ASN A 19 -16.82 -15.46 -6.44
N ARG A 20 -15.50 -15.52 -6.23
CA ARG A 20 -14.53 -14.56 -6.78
C ARG A 20 -14.81 -13.12 -6.33
N LYS A 21 -15.27 -12.96 -5.09
CA LYS A 21 -15.48 -11.67 -4.45
C LYS A 21 -14.41 -11.43 -3.40
N SER A 22 -14.23 -10.17 -3.03
CA SER A 22 -13.30 -9.78 -1.98
C SER A 22 -13.97 -8.79 -1.04
N LYS A 23 -13.54 -8.77 0.21
CA LYS A 23 -13.98 -7.83 1.23
C LYS A 23 -12.81 -6.97 1.67
N ILE A 24 -12.96 -5.66 1.60
CA ILE A 24 -12.05 -4.70 2.21
C ILE A 24 -12.61 -4.36 3.59
N ILE A 25 -11.75 -4.37 4.60
CA ILE A 25 -12.03 -3.92 5.96
C ILE A 25 -11.21 -2.67 6.19
N PHE A 26 -11.87 -1.60 6.62
CA PHE A 26 -11.26 -0.31 6.86
C PHE A 26 -10.91 -0.14 8.34
N ALA A 27 -9.94 0.73 8.64
CA ALA A 27 -9.45 0.99 10.00
C ALA A 27 -10.52 1.53 10.97
N ASN A 28 -11.64 2.04 10.46
CA ASN A 28 -12.79 2.47 11.28
C ASN A 28 -13.79 1.32 11.57
N GLY A 29 -13.49 0.10 11.13
CA GLY A 29 -14.36 -1.08 11.27
C GLY A 29 -15.39 -1.25 10.15
N ASP A 30 -15.53 -0.28 9.24
CA ASP A 30 -16.41 -0.42 8.08
C ASP A 30 -15.87 -1.43 7.08
N SER A 31 -16.74 -1.89 6.16
CA SER A 31 -16.30 -2.81 5.12
C SER A 31 -17.01 -2.63 3.79
N LEU A 32 -16.29 -2.95 2.71
CA LEU A 32 -16.79 -2.89 1.34
C LEU A 32 -16.59 -4.24 0.66
N THR A 33 -17.64 -4.78 0.04
CA THR A 33 -17.55 -6.03 -0.75
C THR A 33 -17.49 -5.70 -2.23
N LEU A 34 -16.50 -6.26 -2.93
CA LEU A 34 -16.25 -6.03 -4.35
C LEU A 34 -16.41 -7.33 -5.13
N ASN A 35 -16.96 -7.23 -6.35
CA ASN A 35 -17.00 -8.33 -7.32
C ASN A 35 -15.65 -8.46 -8.06
N VAL A 36 -14.57 -8.51 -7.31
CA VAL A 36 -13.19 -8.63 -7.80
C VAL A 36 -12.54 -9.80 -7.06
N SER A 37 -11.76 -10.60 -7.79
CA SER A 37 -11.04 -11.72 -7.19
C SER A 37 -10.02 -11.24 -6.16
N PHE A 38 -9.81 -12.03 -5.10
CA PHE A 38 -8.85 -11.69 -4.05
C PHE A 38 -7.46 -11.47 -4.63
N HIS A 39 -7.01 -12.36 -5.51
CA HIS A 39 -5.69 -12.25 -6.15
C HIS A 39 -5.52 -10.93 -6.92
N SER A 40 -6.53 -10.53 -7.71
CA SER A 40 -6.48 -9.26 -8.46
C SER A 40 -6.45 -8.05 -7.52
N LEU A 41 -7.30 -8.05 -6.49
CA LEU A 41 -7.38 -6.92 -5.54
C LEU A 41 -6.11 -6.83 -4.70
N TRP A 42 -5.59 -7.95 -4.23
CA TRP A 42 -4.35 -8.02 -3.45
C TRP A 42 -3.14 -7.52 -4.24
N HIS A 43 -3.03 -7.92 -5.51
CA HIS A 43 -1.97 -7.46 -6.39
C HIS A 43 -2.06 -5.94 -6.62
N GLN A 44 -3.26 -5.39 -6.84
CA GLN A 44 -3.45 -3.93 -6.99
C GLN A 44 -3.09 -3.18 -5.70
N TYR A 45 -3.55 -3.67 -4.54
CA TYR A 45 -3.26 -3.08 -3.24
C TYR A 45 -1.76 -3.06 -2.95
N THR A 46 -1.08 -4.18 -3.17
CA THR A 46 0.37 -4.31 -2.98
C THR A 46 1.15 -3.38 -3.91
N ASN A 47 0.76 -3.31 -5.20
CA ASN A 47 1.40 -2.42 -6.16
C ASN A 47 1.22 -0.95 -5.80
N ALA A 48 0.04 -0.56 -5.29
CA ALA A 48 -0.21 0.80 -4.82
C ALA A 48 0.72 1.15 -3.65
N ILE A 49 0.91 0.23 -2.70
CA ILE A 49 1.84 0.38 -1.57
C ILE A 49 3.28 0.57 -2.06
N ILE A 50 3.75 -0.32 -2.93
CA ILE A 50 5.11 -0.26 -3.49
C ILE A 50 5.32 1.05 -4.25
N TYR A 51 4.35 1.44 -5.08
CA TYR A 51 4.45 2.66 -5.87
C TYR A 51 4.48 3.91 -5.00
N TYR A 52 3.57 4.01 -4.02
CA TYR A 52 3.56 5.09 -3.03
C TYR A 52 4.92 5.22 -2.36
N TYR A 53 5.48 4.10 -1.93
CA TYR A 53 6.78 4.06 -1.29
C TYR A 53 7.93 4.47 -2.22
N MET A 54 7.94 4.02 -3.48
CA MET A 54 8.95 4.43 -4.47
C MET A 54 8.90 5.93 -4.78
N VAL A 55 7.69 6.51 -4.84
CA VAL A 55 7.50 7.94 -5.07
C VAL A 55 7.92 8.76 -3.85
N ASP A 56 7.51 8.36 -2.64
CA ASP A 56 7.90 9.03 -1.38
C ASP A 56 9.41 8.92 -1.14
N LYS A 57 10.01 7.77 -1.47
CA LYS A 57 11.47 7.59 -1.55
C LYS A 57 12.11 8.66 -2.44
N GLN A 58 11.63 8.76 -3.67
CA GLN A 58 12.22 9.64 -4.67
C GLN A 58 12.04 11.12 -4.30
N SER A 59 10.92 11.50 -3.67
CA SER A 59 10.68 12.87 -3.21
C SER A 59 11.62 13.24 -2.06
N ARG A 60 11.86 12.35 -1.10
CA ARG A 60 12.80 12.58 0.02
C ARG A 60 14.25 12.60 -0.42
N MET A 61 14.61 11.79 -1.42
CA MET A 61 15.94 11.79 -2.02
C MET A 61 16.21 13.04 -2.87
N LYS A 62 15.18 13.76 -3.33
CA LYS A 62 15.37 15.04 -4.03
C LYS A 62 15.67 16.15 -3.02
N SER A 63 16.93 16.28 -2.64
CA SER A 63 17.42 17.53 -2.03
C SER A 63 17.48 18.60 -3.13
N ASN A 64 16.62 19.62 -3.03
CA ASN A 64 16.73 20.83 -3.85
C ASN A 64 17.79 21.80 -3.30
N ASN A 65 18.53 21.41 -2.25
CA ASN A 65 19.52 22.23 -1.59
C ASN A 65 20.94 21.82 -2.04
N PRO A 66 21.66 22.66 -2.82
CA PRO A 66 23.01 22.37 -3.27
C PRO A 66 24.02 22.17 -2.13
N GLU A 67 23.74 22.73 -0.94
CA GLU A 67 24.61 22.64 0.24
C GLU A 67 24.38 21.37 1.08
N GLN A 68 23.30 20.62 0.81
CA GLN A 68 23.01 19.33 1.43
C GLN A 68 22.87 18.27 0.34
N PRO A 69 24.00 17.71 -0.14
CA PRO A 69 23.97 16.67 -1.16
C PRO A 69 23.21 15.44 -0.65
N ILE A 70 22.64 14.69 -1.59
CA ILE A 70 21.87 13.47 -1.32
C ILE A 70 22.78 12.47 -0.60
N ASP A 71 22.46 12.13 0.65
CA ASP A 71 23.17 11.10 1.39
C ASP A 71 22.68 9.71 0.96
N TYR A 72 23.43 9.07 0.07
CA TYR A 72 23.15 7.72 -0.42
C TYR A 72 23.38 6.62 0.62
N ASN A 73 24.00 6.94 1.76
CA ASN A 73 24.25 6.00 2.86
C ASN A 73 23.18 6.08 3.96
N GLN A 74 22.29 7.07 3.92
CA GLN A 74 21.19 7.18 4.87
C GLN A 74 20.18 6.06 4.66
N SER A 75 19.98 5.24 5.70
CA SER A 75 18.95 4.21 5.80
C SER A 75 17.54 4.78 5.93
N SER A 76 17.26 5.93 5.31
CA SER A 76 15.94 6.07 4.72
C SER A 76 15.84 4.91 3.74
N LEU A 77 14.73 4.17 3.69
CA LEU A 77 14.38 3.23 2.61
C LEU A 77 14.44 1.74 2.90
N ASN A 78 13.92 1.31 4.03
CA ASN A 78 13.57 -0.09 4.19
C ASN A 78 12.17 -0.38 3.61
N ILE A 79 12.07 -1.04 2.45
CA ILE A 79 10.78 -1.47 1.90
C ILE A 79 10.05 -2.41 2.86
N PHE A 80 10.80 -3.13 3.71
CA PHE A 80 10.22 -3.94 4.76
C PHE A 80 9.43 -3.11 5.78
N GLU A 81 9.83 -1.88 6.10
CA GLU A 81 9.08 -1.01 7.00
C GLU A 81 7.74 -0.60 6.37
N ALA A 82 7.76 -0.25 5.08
CA ALA A 82 6.55 0.07 4.34
C ALA A 82 5.59 -1.12 4.26
N LEU A 83 6.10 -2.30 3.91
CA LEU A 83 5.29 -3.53 3.84
C LEU A 83 4.77 -3.96 5.24
N SER A 84 5.57 -3.77 6.30
CA SER A 84 5.17 -4.03 7.69
C SER A 84 4.07 -3.09 8.17
N ARG A 85 4.11 -1.82 7.77
CA ARG A 85 3.05 -0.84 8.11
C ARG A 85 1.67 -1.23 7.58
N TYR A 86 1.61 -1.96 6.47
CA TYR A 86 0.36 -2.45 5.90
C TYR A 86 0.08 -3.93 6.22
N SER A 87 0.79 -4.48 7.23
CA SER A 87 0.62 -5.86 7.69
C SER A 87 0.68 -6.90 6.56
N LEU A 88 1.47 -6.64 5.51
CA LEU A 88 1.65 -7.59 4.40
C LEU A 88 2.48 -8.82 4.81
N PHE A 89 3.05 -8.79 6.02
CA PHE A 89 3.76 -9.88 6.68
C PHE A 89 2.97 -10.38 7.89
N GLU A 90 1.73 -10.85 7.71
CA GLU A 90 1.19 -11.79 8.68
C GLU A 90 1.82 -13.16 8.40
N GLU A 91 2.61 -13.68 9.36
CA GLU A 91 3.02 -15.08 9.38
C GLU A 91 1.74 -15.94 9.38
N ASN A 92 1.64 -16.85 8.41
CA ASN A 92 0.56 -17.85 8.35
C ASN A 92 0.54 -18.73 9.60
#